data_AF-G4HP30-F1
#
_entry.id   AF-G4HP30-F1
#
_cell.length_a   1.000
_cell.length_b   1.000
_cell.length_c   1.000
_cell.angle_alpha   90.00
_cell.angle_beta   90.00
_cell.angle_gamma   90.00
#
_symmetry.space_group_name_H-M   'P 1'
#
loop_
_entity.id
_entity.type
_entity.pdbx_description
1 polymer ?
#
loop_
_entity_poly.entity_id
_entity_poly.type
_entity_poly.pdbx_seq_one_letter_code
_entity_poly.pdbx_strand_id
1 'polypeptide(L)'
;MKQDYLHWIVSDVRRAAAEFGLWSEGDCIVVAVSGGPDSVALLHVLHEISTKHTPLKLVCAHVHHGFRAESDAEAEFVRELAESLGLPLEIAFADIPSYMEESGKGGQEAAREKRYEFLLQTARTYDARSVALAHHADDQAETVMMKLLRGSGLSGLSGMRWKRTEKNVELIRPFLRINKADILELCRRCGFSYAIDYTNLQTKYRRNAIRLEVLPFLEQYNGQLSSSLNQLAEIVQYEDDYMDQEAERAYRQLVQENNGRLAIDAPSFLALHVALQRRLIKLILTYLPSEQEITDFVKIESVRQGILNNQRSSWRLSLGGGITCIREYGRITFWPEPPSEQGQYIYTLDSPEDRRVPIPEIGKLLTLSIRTDGSARSGAARSASAVEFDADELRFPLTVRNRQPGDKMKVMGLNGSKKVKDILIDEKIPPSVRSRIPIVCDSAGNIVWIPDVRRSSHAAPGRHTVRILRMEFTEL
;
A
#
# COMPACT_ATOMS: atom_id res chain seq x y z
N MET A 1 -42.81 -28.55 12.10
CA MET A 1 -41.85 -29.02 11.06
C MET A 1 -41.39 -27.93 10.08
N LYS A 2 -42.29 -27.19 9.39
CA LYS A 2 -41.86 -26.08 8.48
C LYS A 2 -41.27 -24.87 9.23
N GLN A 3 -41.95 -24.39 10.28
CA GLN A 3 -41.52 -23.25 11.08
C GLN A 3 -40.19 -23.50 11.83
N ASP A 4 -39.93 -24.75 12.22
CA ASP A 4 -38.74 -25.09 13.03
C ASP A 4 -37.43 -24.89 12.26
N TYR A 5 -37.41 -25.17 10.95
CA TYR A 5 -36.21 -25.08 10.13
C TYR A 5 -35.89 -23.64 9.69
N LEU A 6 -36.92 -22.85 9.33
CA LEU A 6 -36.77 -21.41 9.10
C LEU A 6 -36.29 -20.71 10.37
N HIS A 7 -36.87 -21.04 11.53
CA HIS A 7 -36.47 -20.48 12.82
C HIS A 7 -35.00 -20.79 13.16
N TRP A 8 -34.52 -22.01 12.85
CA TRP A 8 -33.11 -22.37 13.04
C TRP A 8 -32.18 -21.49 12.19
N ILE A 9 -32.43 -21.36 10.88
CA ILE A 9 -31.60 -20.52 9.99
C ILE A 9 -31.68 -19.04 10.40
N VAL A 10 -32.86 -18.54 10.72
CA VAL A 10 -33.06 -17.16 11.21
C VAL A 10 -32.27 -16.92 12.49
N SER A 11 -32.30 -17.84 13.45
CA SER A 11 -31.53 -17.75 14.69
C SER A 11 -30.02 -17.73 14.42
N ASP A 12 -29.54 -18.57 13.50
CA ASP A 12 -28.14 -18.62 13.11
C ASP A 12 -27.67 -17.31 12.47
N VAL A 13 -28.44 -16.80 11.50
CA VAL A 13 -28.17 -15.54 10.82
C VAL A 13 -28.20 -14.36 11.79
N ARG A 14 -29.14 -14.33 12.74
CA ARG A 14 -29.18 -13.29 13.77
C ARG A 14 -27.98 -13.33 14.69
N ARG A 15 -27.51 -14.53 15.06
CA ARG A 15 -26.30 -14.69 15.88
C ARG A 15 -25.08 -14.17 15.14
N ALA A 16 -24.91 -14.55 13.87
CA ALA A 16 -23.84 -14.03 13.02
C ALA A 16 -23.96 -12.50 12.84
N ALA A 17 -25.18 -11.97 12.67
CA ALA A 17 -25.40 -10.54 12.52
C ALA A 17 -24.97 -9.74 13.76
N ALA A 18 -25.25 -10.26 14.96
CA ALA A 18 -24.81 -9.66 16.21
C ALA A 18 -23.29 -9.78 16.42
N GLU A 19 -22.71 -10.95 16.13
CA GLU A 19 -21.28 -11.23 16.26
C GLU A 19 -20.43 -10.33 15.35
N PHE A 20 -20.83 -10.18 14.08
CA PHE A 20 -20.07 -9.46 13.06
C PHE A 20 -20.57 -8.03 12.80
N GLY A 21 -21.57 -7.57 13.56
CA GLY A 21 -22.16 -6.23 13.40
C GLY A 21 -22.63 -5.96 11.98
N LEU A 22 -23.43 -6.88 11.42
CA LEU A 22 -23.88 -6.81 10.02
C LEU A 22 -24.93 -5.71 9.80
N TRP A 23 -25.74 -5.41 10.81
CA TRP A 23 -26.75 -4.33 10.79
C TRP A 23 -27.14 -3.93 12.22
N SER A 24 -27.84 -2.81 12.32
CA SER A 24 -28.47 -2.26 13.52
C SER A 24 -29.97 -2.04 13.28
N GLU A 25 -30.74 -1.87 14.36
CA GLU A 25 -32.17 -1.59 14.25
C GLU A 25 -32.44 -0.31 13.45
N GLY A 26 -33.38 -0.38 12.50
CA GLY A 26 -33.75 0.73 11.62
C GLY A 26 -32.90 0.88 10.36
N ASP A 27 -31.81 0.10 10.23
CA ASP A 27 -30.96 0.15 9.05
C ASP A 27 -31.72 -0.23 7.77
N CYS A 28 -31.34 0.41 6.67
CA CYS A 28 -31.76 0.02 5.34
C CYS A 28 -30.72 -0.90 4.68
N ILE A 29 -31.20 -2.03 4.14
CA ILE A 29 -30.39 -3.08 3.51
C ILE A 29 -30.94 -3.34 2.11
N VAL A 30 -30.07 -3.20 1.11
CA VAL A 30 -30.35 -3.64 -0.26
C VAL A 30 -30.02 -5.14 -0.37
N VAL A 31 -30.98 -5.97 -0.74
CA VAL A 31 -30.78 -7.41 -0.91
C VAL A 31 -30.57 -7.70 -2.40
N ALA A 32 -29.40 -8.24 -2.75
CA ALA A 32 -29.11 -8.62 -4.14
C ALA A 32 -29.78 -9.95 -4.48
N VAL A 33 -30.80 -9.90 -5.34
CA VAL A 33 -31.63 -11.06 -5.71
C VAL A 33 -31.40 -11.42 -7.17
N SER A 34 -30.85 -12.61 -7.42
CA SER A 34 -30.61 -13.11 -8.78
C SER A 34 -31.73 -14.01 -9.30
N GLY A 35 -32.74 -14.33 -8.47
CA GLY A 35 -33.79 -15.30 -8.79
C GLY A 35 -33.41 -16.76 -8.47
N GLY A 36 -32.14 -17.03 -8.19
CA GLY A 36 -31.66 -18.35 -7.77
C GLY A 36 -31.96 -18.67 -6.30
N PRO A 37 -31.87 -19.95 -5.90
CA PRO A 37 -32.30 -20.43 -4.59
C PRO A 37 -31.64 -19.71 -3.41
N ASP A 38 -30.34 -19.37 -3.51
CA ASP A 38 -29.61 -18.72 -2.41
C ASP A 38 -30.13 -17.33 -2.13
N SER A 39 -30.37 -16.57 -3.20
CA SER A 39 -30.82 -15.19 -3.11
C SER A 39 -32.28 -15.07 -2.69
N VAL A 40 -33.12 -16.01 -3.13
CA VAL A 40 -34.53 -16.11 -2.71
C VAL A 40 -34.61 -16.48 -1.23
N ALA A 41 -33.85 -17.50 -0.79
CA ALA A 41 -33.77 -17.87 0.61
C ALA A 41 -33.29 -16.71 1.49
N LEU A 42 -32.27 -15.99 1.05
CA LEU A 42 -31.75 -14.82 1.77
C LEU A 42 -32.83 -13.75 1.95
N LEU A 43 -33.56 -13.43 0.88
CA LEU A 43 -34.62 -12.43 0.93
C LEU A 43 -35.71 -12.82 1.95
N HIS A 44 -36.19 -14.08 1.92
CA HIS A 44 -37.19 -14.55 2.87
C HIS A 44 -36.69 -14.56 4.32
N VAL A 45 -35.44 -14.98 4.57
CA VAL A 45 -34.86 -14.98 5.90
C VAL A 45 -34.70 -13.56 6.44
N LEU A 46 -34.21 -12.62 5.62
CA LEU A 46 -34.09 -11.22 6.03
C LEU A 46 -35.46 -10.58 6.25
N HIS A 47 -36.48 -10.92 5.44
CA HIS A 47 -37.84 -10.43 5.63
C HIS A 47 -38.46 -10.94 6.95
N GLU A 48 -38.28 -12.22 7.29
CA GLU A 48 -38.70 -12.77 8.58
C GLU A 48 -37.99 -12.07 9.76
N ILE A 49 -36.69 -11.80 9.62
CA ILE A 49 -35.92 -11.05 10.63
C ILE A 49 -36.45 -9.61 10.76
N SER A 50 -36.63 -8.92 9.64
CA SER A 50 -37.15 -7.54 9.55
C SER A 50 -38.50 -7.39 10.26
N THR A 51 -39.38 -8.36 10.06
CA THR A 51 -40.77 -8.29 10.54
C THR A 51 -40.94 -8.77 11.98
N LYS A 52 -40.21 -9.80 12.42
CA LYS A 52 -40.45 -10.47 13.72
C LYS A 52 -39.39 -10.25 14.79
N HIS A 53 -38.22 -9.74 14.42
CA HIS A 53 -37.07 -9.77 15.35
C HIS A 53 -36.34 -8.44 15.47
N THR A 54 -35.94 -7.86 14.34
CA THR A 54 -35.13 -6.64 14.30
C THR A 54 -35.71 -5.79 13.18
N PRO A 55 -36.35 -4.64 13.49
CA PRO A 55 -36.92 -3.79 12.46
C PRO A 55 -35.85 -3.35 11.46
N LEU A 56 -35.99 -3.75 10.19
CA LEU A 56 -35.07 -3.42 9.10
C LEU A 56 -35.84 -2.97 7.87
N LYS A 57 -35.32 -1.99 7.14
CA LYS A 57 -35.89 -1.58 5.85
C LYS A 57 -35.20 -2.36 4.74
N LEU A 58 -35.94 -3.23 4.06
CA LEU A 58 -35.38 -4.05 2.98
C LEU A 58 -35.76 -3.48 1.62
N VAL A 59 -34.79 -3.46 0.71
CA VAL A 59 -34.99 -3.09 -0.71
C VAL A 59 -34.48 -4.25 -1.55
N CYS A 60 -35.31 -4.80 -2.41
CA CYS A 60 -34.92 -5.85 -3.34
C CYS A 60 -34.21 -5.21 -4.56
N ALA A 61 -33.07 -5.76 -4.97
CA ALA A 61 -32.34 -5.28 -6.14
C ALA A 61 -31.95 -6.45 -7.05
N HIS A 62 -32.34 -6.36 -8.32
CA HIS A 62 -32.07 -7.36 -9.35
C HIS A 62 -31.31 -6.75 -10.53
N VAL A 63 -30.35 -7.50 -11.08
CA VAL A 63 -29.58 -7.09 -12.27
C VAL A 63 -29.91 -8.02 -13.42
N HIS A 64 -30.55 -7.46 -14.44
CA HIS A 64 -30.83 -8.11 -15.69
C HIS A 64 -29.60 -8.03 -16.60
N HIS A 65 -28.97 -9.18 -16.87
CA HIS A 65 -27.70 -9.25 -17.59
C HIS A 65 -27.82 -9.18 -19.13
N GLY A 66 -29.04 -9.19 -19.68
CA GLY A 66 -29.29 -8.86 -21.09
C GLY A 66 -28.87 -9.93 -22.13
N PHE A 67 -28.45 -11.12 -21.71
CA PHE A 67 -27.88 -12.12 -22.63
C PHE A 67 -28.89 -13.15 -23.18
N ARG A 68 -30.07 -13.34 -22.58
CA ARG A 68 -31.04 -14.41 -22.94
C ARG A 68 -32.49 -14.07 -22.56
N ALA A 69 -33.44 -14.72 -23.22
CA ALA A 69 -34.87 -14.73 -22.85
C ALA A 69 -35.14 -15.34 -21.45
N GLU A 70 -34.21 -16.13 -20.90
CA GLU A 70 -34.26 -16.63 -19.53
C GLU A 70 -34.19 -15.49 -18.49
N SER A 71 -33.51 -14.38 -18.83
CA SER A 71 -33.37 -13.22 -17.93
C SER A 71 -34.67 -12.41 -17.76
N ASP A 72 -35.56 -12.41 -18.76
CA ASP A 72 -36.86 -11.73 -18.66
C ASP A 72 -37.78 -12.46 -17.66
N ALA A 73 -37.80 -13.79 -17.72
CA ALA A 73 -38.58 -14.62 -16.80
C ALA A 73 -38.06 -14.53 -15.36
N GLU A 74 -36.74 -14.42 -15.16
CA GLU A 74 -36.13 -14.18 -13.85
C GLU A 74 -36.54 -12.82 -13.28
N ALA A 75 -36.54 -11.76 -14.10
CA ALA A 75 -36.95 -10.43 -13.66
C ALA A 75 -38.44 -10.37 -13.28
N GLU A 76 -39.32 -11.05 -14.03
CA GLU A 76 -40.74 -11.20 -13.68
C GLU A 76 -40.90 -11.94 -12.34
N PHE A 77 -40.23 -13.07 -12.20
CA PHE A 77 -40.27 -13.86 -10.97
C PHE A 77 -39.81 -13.04 -9.74
N VAL A 78 -38.73 -12.28 -9.86
CA VAL A 78 -38.25 -11.44 -8.76
C VAL A 78 -39.22 -10.28 -8.45
N ARG A 79 -39.95 -9.78 -9.46
CA ARG A 79 -41.02 -8.79 -9.27
C ARG A 79 -42.17 -9.34 -8.46
N GLU A 80 -42.71 -10.49 -8.86
CA GLU A 80 -43.77 -11.18 -8.13
C GLU A 80 -43.34 -11.50 -6.69
N LEU A 81 -42.09 -11.95 -6.51
CA LEU A 81 -41.52 -12.24 -5.20
C LEU A 81 -41.46 -10.99 -4.31
N ALA A 82 -40.93 -9.87 -4.82
CA ALA A 82 -40.84 -8.63 -4.07
C ALA A 82 -42.22 -8.08 -3.70
N GLU A 83 -43.18 -8.11 -4.64
CA GLU A 83 -44.57 -7.71 -4.40
C GLU A 83 -45.25 -8.58 -3.33
N SER A 84 -45.04 -9.90 -3.38
CA SER A 84 -45.62 -10.83 -2.40
C SER A 84 -45.14 -10.58 -0.97
N LEU A 85 -43.94 -10.02 -0.82
CA LEU A 85 -43.33 -9.65 0.46
C LEU A 85 -43.54 -8.17 0.81
N GLY A 86 -44.21 -7.39 -0.05
CA GLY A 86 -44.43 -5.96 0.14
C GLY A 86 -43.15 -5.12 0.16
N LEU A 87 -42.12 -5.53 -0.61
CA LEU A 87 -40.81 -4.90 -0.63
C LEU A 87 -40.63 -4.02 -1.88
N PRO A 88 -39.97 -2.85 -1.78
CA PRO A 88 -39.53 -2.09 -2.94
C PRO A 88 -38.58 -2.92 -3.81
N LEU A 89 -38.69 -2.79 -5.13
CA LEU A 89 -37.85 -3.48 -6.10
C LEU A 89 -37.19 -2.50 -7.06
N GLU A 90 -35.88 -2.62 -7.20
CA GLU A 90 -35.08 -1.96 -8.22
C GLU A 90 -34.54 -2.99 -9.21
N ILE A 91 -34.75 -2.75 -10.50
CA ILE A 91 -34.21 -3.58 -11.58
C ILE A 91 -33.32 -2.72 -12.46
N ALA A 92 -32.07 -3.14 -12.67
CA ALA A 92 -31.21 -2.55 -13.69
C ALA A 92 -31.00 -3.49 -14.87
N PHE A 93 -31.01 -2.91 -16.06
CA PHE A 93 -30.55 -3.54 -17.28
C PHE A 93 -29.09 -3.20 -17.50
N ALA A 94 -28.23 -4.21 -17.49
CA ALA A 94 -26.81 -4.04 -17.74
C ALA A 94 -26.47 -4.47 -19.18
N ASP A 95 -26.14 -3.51 -20.04
CA ASP A 95 -25.61 -3.78 -21.38
C ASP A 95 -24.14 -4.22 -21.27
N ILE A 96 -23.96 -5.50 -20.99
CA ILE A 96 -22.63 -6.10 -20.83
C ILE A 96 -21.86 -6.16 -22.16
N PRO A 97 -22.46 -6.48 -23.34
CA PRO A 97 -21.77 -6.46 -24.62
C PRO A 97 -21.07 -5.12 -24.91
N SER A 98 -21.77 -3.99 -24.83
CA SER A 98 -21.15 -2.68 -25.08
C SER A 98 -20.06 -2.35 -24.06
N TYR A 99 -20.25 -2.72 -22.78
CA TYR A 99 -19.23 -2.49 -21.76
C TYR A 99 -17.96 -3.35 -21.94
N MET A 100 -18.08 -4.55 -22.49
CA MET A 100 -16.92 -5.38 -22.82
C MET A 100 -16.07 -4.76 -23.93
N GLU A 101 -16.71 -4.21 -24.97
CA GLU A 101 -16.03 -3.52 -26.06
C GLU A 101 -15.26 -2.28 -25.58
N GLU A 102 -15.86 -1.51 -24.66
CA GLU A 102 -15.23 -0.31 -24.09
C GLU A 102 -14.10 -0.63 -23.09
N SER A 103 -14.27 -1.66 -22.26
CA SER A 103 -13.33 -1.95 -21.15
C SER A 103 -12.23 -2.96 -21.50
N GLY A 104 -12.39 -3.74 -22.58
CA GLY A 104 -11.50 -4.84 -22.95
C GLY A 104 -11.51 -6.01 -21.96
N LYS A 105 -12.43 -6.03 -20.98
CA LYS A 105 -12.52 -7.06 -19.94
C LYS A 105 -13.33 -8.27 -20.39
N GLY A 106 -13.05 -9.42 -19.78
CA GLY A 106 -13.85 -10.63 -20.00
C GLY A 106 -15.29 -10.46 -19.49
N GLY A 107 -16.26 -11.09 -20.15
CA GLY A 107 -17.69 -10.86 -19.88
C GLY A 107 -18.16 -11.11 -18.45
N GLN A 108 -17.55 -12.06 -17.72
CA GLN A 108 -17.88 -12.28 -16.30
C GLN A 108 -17.37 -11.16 -15.37
N GLU A 109 -16.19 -10.61 -15.66
CA GLU A 109 -15.63 -9.50 -14.89
C GLU A 109 -16.42 -8.23 -15.14
N ALA A 110 -16.74 -7.95 -16.42
CA ALA A 110 -17.64 -6.89 -16.85
C ALA A 110 -19.04 -6.99 -16.17
N ALA A 111 -19.66 -8.17 -16.20
CA ALA A 111 -20.96 -8.40 -15.56
C ALA A 111 -20.91 -8.23 -14.04
N ARG A 112 -19.81 -8.65 -13.41
CA ARG A 112 -19.61 -8.47 -11.97
C ARG A 112 -19.47 -7.00 -11.62
N GLU A 113 -18.63 -6.25 -12.34
CA GLU A 113 -18.43 -4.82 -12.06
C GLU A 113 -19.72 -4.02 -12.22
N LYS A 114 -20.46 -4.22 -13.31
CA LYS A 114 -21.76 -3.56 -13.52
C LYS A 114 -22.79 -3.93 -12.46
N ARG A 115 -22.79 -5.19 -12.00
CA ARG A 115 -23.65 -5.62 -10.89
C ARG A 115 -23.32 -4.87 -9.60
N TYR A 116 -22.05 -4.77 -9.21
CA TYR A 116 -21.66 -4.03 -8.01
C TYR A 116 -21.92 -2.53 -8.15
N GLU A 117 -21.67 -1.95 -9.33
CA GLU A 117 -21.97 -0.55 -9.61
C GLU A 117 -23.47 -0.24 -9.38
N PHE A 118 -24.36 -1.06 -9.93
CA PHE A 118 -25.80 -0.94 -9.71
C PHE A 118 -26.17 -1.09 -8.23
N LEU A 119 -25.71 -2.15 -7.56
CA LEU A 119 -26.06 -2.40 -6.16
C LEU A 119 -25.64 -1.24 -5.25
N LEU A 120 -24.45 -0.67 -5.49
CA LEU A 120 -23.96 0.50 -4.77
C LEU A 120 -24.76 1.76 -5.10
N GLN A 121 -25.21 1.92 -6.35
CA GLN A 121 -26.06 3.02 -6.74
C GLN A 121 -27.44 2.93 -6.08
N THR A 122 -28.05 1.75 -6.08
CA THR A 122 -29.32 1.49 -5.36
C THR A 122 -29.18 1.76 -3.88
N ALA A 123 -28.07 1.34 -3.27
CA ALA A 123 -27.80 1.64 -1.87
C ALA A 123 -27.77 3.15 -1.60
N ARG A 124 -27.18 3.95 -2.50
CA ARG A 124 -27.18 5.41 -2.37
C ARG A 124 -28.57 6.02 -2.53
N THR A 125 -29.36 5.54 -3.49
CA THR A 125 -30.72 6.04 -3.74
C THR A 125 -31.62 5.89 -2.51
N TYR A 126 -31.49 4.76 -1.80
CA TYR A 126 -32.32 4.43 -0.63
C TYR A 126 -31.67 4.79 0.71
N ASP A 127 -30.51 5.48 0.69
CA ASP A 127 -29.69 5.75 1.88
C ASP A 127 -29.44 4.46 2.71
N ALA A 128 -29.19 3.36 2.00
CA ALA A 128 -28.94 2.07 2.57
C ALA A 128 -27.52 1.98 3.09
N ARG A 129 -27.39 1.53 4.34
CA ARG A 129 -26.10 1.28 4.98
C ARG A 129 -25.34 0.14 4.30
N SER A 130 -26.08 -0.88 3.87
CA SER A 130 -25.48 -2.13 3.42
C SER A 130 -26.18 -2.78 2.23
N VAL A 131 -25.41 -3.62 1.52
CA VAL A 131 -25.91 -4.56 0.50
C VAL A 131 -25.66 -5.99 0.95
N ALA A 132 -26.72 -6.78 1.04
CA ALA A 132 -26.67 -8.20 1.39
C ALA A 132 -26.50 -9.08 0.15
N LEU A 133 -25.51 -9.98 0.23
CA LEU A 133 -25.18 -10.95 -0.82
C LEU A 133 -25.38 -12.37 -0.29
N ALA A 134 -25.97 -13.25 -1.10
CA ALA A 134 -26.29 -14.63 -0.74
C ALA A 134 -25.11 -15.61 -0.84
N HIS A 135 -23.89 -15.13 -0.59
CA HIS A 135 -22.73 -16.02 -0.53
C HIS A 135 -22.83 -16.95 0.68
N HIS A 136 -22.57 -18.23 0.44
CA HIS A 136 -22.76 -19.29 1.44
C HIS A 136 -21.46 -20.02 1.80
N ALA A 137 -21.54 -21.01 2.70
CA ALA A 137 -20.37 -21.71 3.23
C ALA A 137 -19.56 -22.45 2.15
N ASP A 138 -20.20 -23.05 1.15
CA ASP A 138 -19.49 -23.73 0.06
C ASP A 138 -18.77 -22.71 -0.86
N ASP A 139 -19.37 -21.52 -1.10
CA ASP A 139 -18.69 -20.45 -1.85
C ASP A 139 -17.40 -20.01 -1.15
N GLN A 140 -17.42 -20.03 0.19
CA GLN A 140 -16.26 -19.72 1.01
C GLN A 140 -15.18 -20.80 0.85
N ALA A 141 -15.55 -22.08 0.96
CA ALA A 141 -14.63 -23.19 0.73
C ALA A 141 -14.00 -23.15 -0.68
N GLU A 142 -14.80 -22.89 -1.72
CA GLU A 142 -14.34 -22.67 -3.09
C GLU A 142 -13.33 -21.52 -3.17
N THR A 143 -13.63 -20.40 -2.50
CA THR A 143 -12.77 -19.21 -2.49
C THR A 143 -11.44 -19.49 -1.80
N VAL A 144 -11.46 -20.15 -0.65
CA VAL A 144 -10.25 -20.54 0.10
C VAL A 144 -9.39 -21.48 -0.75
N MET A 145 -10.00 -22.49 -1.36
CA MET A 145 -9.30 -23.43 -2.25
C MET A 145 -8.65 -22.73 -3.44
N MET A 146 -9.38 -21.83 -4.12
CA MET A 146 -8.83 -21.02 -5.20
C MET A 146 -7.62 -20.18 -4.76
N LYS A 147 -7.68 -19.59 -3.56
CA LYS A 147 -6.61 -18.75 -3.01
C LYS A 147 -5.40 -19.57 -2.59
N LEU A 148 -5.63 -20.76 -2.06
CA LEU A 148 -4.59 -21.73 -1.75
C LEU A 148 -3.85 -22.20 -3.01
N LEU A 149 -4.57 -22.60 -4.05
CA LEU A 149 -3.98 -23.01 -5.34
C LEU A 149 -3.20 -21.88 -6.03
N ARG A 150 -3.57 -20.62 -5.77
CA ARG A 150 -2.84 -19.45 -6.27
C ARG A 150 -1.55 -19.15 -5.48
N GLY A 151 -1.35 -19.78 -4.31
CA GLY A 151 -0.23 -19.48 -3.42
C GLY A 151 -0.41 -18.18 -2.64
N SER A 152 -1.65 -17.84 -2.27
CA SER A 152 -1.93 -16.63 -1.49
C SER A 152 -1.49 -16.79 -0.01
N GLY A 153 -1.02 -15.72 0.61
CA GLY A 153 -0.75 -15.69 2.06
C GLY A 153 -2.02 -15.65 2.91
N LEU A 154 -1.87 -15.42 4.22
CA LEU A 154 -2.99 -15.40 5.20
C LEU A 154 -4.17 -14.52 4.77
N SER A 155 -3.91 -13.30 4.29
CA SER A 155 -4.98 -12.40 3.81
C SER A 155 -5.75 -12.92 2.59
N GLY A 156 -5.21 -13.89 1.86
CA GLY A 156 -5.94 -14.59 0.81
C GLY A 156 -6.70 -15.81 1.34
N LEU A 157 -6.12 -16.54 2.29
CA LEU A 157 -6.74 -17.69 2.95
C LEU A 157 -7.89 -17.32 3.88
N SER A 158 -7.99 -16.06 4.30
CA SER A 158 -9.14 -15.52 5.03
C SER A 158 -10.45 -15.60 4.24
N GLY A 159 -10.43 -15.97 2.96
CA GLY A 159 -11.61 -16.09 2.12
C GLY A 159 -12.39 -14.77 1.99
N MET A 160 -13.71 -14.88 1.83
CA MET A 160 -14.62 -13.74 1.88
C MET A 160 -14.85 -13.31 3.34
N ARG A 161 -14.78 -12.00 3.61
CA ARG A 161 -15.14 -11.43 4.91
C ARG A 161 -16.65 -11.34 5.08
N TRP A 162 -17.14 -11.43 6.30
CA TRP A 162 -18.54 -11.23 6.67
C TRP A 162 -19.08 -9.87 6.24
N LYS A 163 -18.24 -8.85 6.38
CA LYS A 163 -18.53 -7.46 6.05
C LYS A 163 -17.31 -6.83 5.38
N ARG A 164 -17.54 -6.06 4.31
CA ARG A 164 -16.50 -5.29 3.62
C ARG A 164 -17.08 -3.96 3.17
N THR A 165 -16.39 -2.87 3.45
CA THR A 165 -16.80 -1.53 3.00
C THR A 165 -16.28 -1.26 1.60
N GLU A 166 -17.15 -0.79 0.71
CA GLU A 166 -16.82 -0.40 -0.66
C GLU A 166 -17.57 0.89 -1.01
N LYS A 167 -16.83 1.96 -1.37
CA LYS A 167 -17.38 3.29 -1.69
C LYS A 167 -18.42 3.80 -0.64
N ASN A 168 -18.10 3.62 0.64
CA ASN A 168 -18.93 3.96 1.82
C ASN A 168 -20.20 3.12 2.04
N VAL A 169 -20.35 1.98 1.35
CA VAL A 169 -21.45 1.03 1.57
C VAL A 169 -20.89 -0.29 2.09
N GLU A 170 -21.53 -0.89 3.09
CA GLU A 170 -21.12 -2.17 3.66
C GLU A 170 -21.68 -3.35 2.84
N LEU A 171 -20.83 -4.18 2.26
CA LEU A 171 -21.22 -5.46 1.64
C LEU A 171 -21.24 -6.55 2.70
N ILE A 172 -22.42 -7.08 3.01
CA ILE A 172 -22.63 -8.09 4.04
C ILE A 172 -22.98 -9.47 3.44
N ARG A 173 -22.55 -10.55 4.11
CA ARG A 173 -22.76 -11.94 3.67
C ARG A 173 -23.38 -12.77 4.79
N PRO A 174 -24.71 -12.68 5.01
CA PRO A 174 -25.34 -13.29 6.19
C PRO A 174 -25.32 -14.82 6.17
N PHE A 175 -25.22 -15.44 4.99
CA PHE A 175 -25.24 -16.90 4.81
C PHE A 175 -23.86 -17.56 4.85
N LEU A 176 -22.79 -16.85 5.22
CA LEU A 176 -21.43 -17.37 5.09
C LEU A 176 -21.13 -18.64 5.92
N ARG A 177 -21.95 -18.94 6.94
CA ARG A 177 -21.90 -20.20 7.73
C ARG A 177 -22.95 -21.25 7.32
N ILE A 178 -23.87 -20.91 6.42
CA ILE A 178 -24.96 -21.79 6.00
C ILE A 178 -24.52 -22.58 4.78
N ASN A 179 -24.70 -23.90 4.78
CA ASN A 179 -24.36 -24.73 3.63
C ASN A 179 -25.43 -24.64 2.54
N LYS A 180 -25.02 -24.87 1.29
CA LYS A 180 -25.95 -24.93 0.15
C LYS A 180 -27.07 -25.95 0.36
N ALA A 181 -26.76 -27.10 0.96
CA ALA A 181 -27.75 -28.14 1.25
C ALA A 181 -28.86 -27.63 2.20
N ASP A 182 -28.49 -26.87 3.23
CA ASP A 182 -29.45 -26.29 4.18
C ASP A 182 -30.33 -25.21 3.52
N ILE A 183 -29.75 -24.42 2.62
CA ILE A 183 -30.50 -23.42 1.81
C ILE A 183 -31.54 -24.11 0.94
N LEU A 184 -31.15 -25.17 0.22
CA LEU A 184 -32.07 -25.90 -0.65
C LEU A 184 -33.18 -26.60 0.15
N GLU A 185 -32.83 -27.17 1.30
CA GLU A 185 -33.80 -27.80 2.20
C GLU A 185 -34.77 -26.76 2.80
N LEU A 186 -34.29 -25.55 3.10
CA LEU A 186 -35.15 -24.43 3.51
C LEU A 186 -36.16 -24.09 2.40
N CYS A 187 -35.69 -23.87 1.17
CA CYS A 187 -36.57 -23.58 0.04
C CYS A 187 -37.63 -24.68 -0.13
N ARG A 188 -37.21 -25.95 -0.06
CA ARG A 188 -38.11 -27.11 -0.20
C ARG A 188 -39.16 -27.19 0.92
N ARG A 189 -38.76 -26.99 2.18
CA ARG A 189 -39.67 -27.08 3.34
C ARG A 189 -40.65 -25.91 3.40
N CYS A 190 -40.18 -24.71 3.12
CA CYS A 190 -41.00 -23.51 3.14
C CYS A 190 -41.82 -23.33 1.85
N GLY A 191 -41.46 -24.04 0.77
CA GLY A 191 -42.13 -23.94 -0.52
C GLY A 191 -41.74 -22.67 -1.28
N PHE A 192 -40.51 -22.21 -1.11
CA PHE A 192 -39.99 -21.06 -1.86
C PHE A 192 -39.69 -21.49 -3.30
N SER A 193 -40.39 -20.90 -4.25
CA SER A 193 -40.10 -21.03 -5.68
C SER A 193 -38.77 -20.32 -5.99
N TYR A 194 -38.01 -20.82 -6.95
CA TYR A 194 -36.78 -20.18 -7.43
C TYR A 194 -36.47 -20.62 -8.86
N ALA A 195 -35.72 -19.81 -9.59
CA ALA A 195 -35.21 -20.16 -10.91
C ALA A 195 -34.00 -21.10 -10.81
N ILE A 196 -33.91 -22.07 -11.72
CA ILE A 196 -32.77 -23.00 -11.82
C ILE A 196 -31.91 -22.55 -13.00
N ASP A 197 -30.71 -22.07 -12.70
CA ASP A 197 -29.73 -21.70 -13.72
C ASP A 197 -28.85 -22.92 -14.09
N TYR A 198 -29.13 -23.50 -15.26
CA TYR A 198 -28.42 -24.65 -15.82
C TYR A 198 -26.99 -24.33 -16.28
N THR A 199 -26.59 -23.06 -16.38
CA THR A 199 -25.21 -22.69 -16.77
C THR A 199 -24.18 -23.00 -15.68
N ASN A 200 -24.63 -23.16 -14.43
CA ASN A 200 -23.80 -23.56 -13.29
C ASN A 200 -23.22 -24.99 -13.41
N LEU A 201 -23.71 -25.78 -14.37
CA LEU A 201 -23.24 -27.15 -14.62
C LEU A 201 -22.04 -27.22 -15.60
N GLN A 202 -21.58 -26.09 -16.14
CA GLN A 202 -20.50 -26.07 -17.13
C GLN A 202 -19.11 -25.87 -16.47
N THR A 203 -18.17 -26.79 -16.69
CA THR A 203 -16.81 -26.77 -16.10
C THR A 203 -15.84 -25.78 -16.76
N LYS A 204 -16.29 -24.96 -17.72
CA LYS A 204 -15.44 -24.01 -18.47
C LYS A 204 -14.70 -23.00 -17.56
N TYR A 205 -15.21 -22.74 -16.37
CA TYR A 205 -14.66 -21.77 -15.43
C TYR A 205 -13.89 -22.46 -14.29
N ARG A 206 -12.74 -21.90 -13.89
CA ARG A 206 -11.91 -22.43 -12.79
C ARG A 206 -12.69 -22.68 -11.51
N ARG A 207 -13.64 -21.79 -11.18
CA ARG A 207 -14.49 -21.93 -10.00
C ARG A 207 -15.41 -23.16 -10.10
N ASN A 208 -16.01 -23.38 -11.27
CA ASN A 208 -16.88 -24.53 -11.51
C ASN A 208 -16.09 -25.85 -11.50
N ALA A 209 -14.87 -25.86 -12.06
CA ALA A 209 -13.98 -27.02 -11.96
C ALA A 209 -13.63 -27.35 -10.50
N ILE A 210 -13.39 -26.34 -9.65
CA ILE A 210 -13.15 -26.55 -8.22
C ILE A 210 -14.38 -27.15 -7.52
N ARG A 211 -15.57 -26.62 -7.81
CA ARG A 211 -16.83 -27.10 -7.23
C ARG A 211 -17.20 -28.51 -7.65
N LEU A 212 -17.04 -28.84 -8.94
CA LEU A 212 -17.56 -30.06 -9.53
C LEU A 212 -16.55 -31.21 -9.53
N GLU A 213 -15.25 -30.92 -9.51
CA GLU A 213 -14.20 -31.93 -9.63
C GLU A 213 -13.29 -31.94 -8.40
N VAL A 214 -12.68 -30.80 -8.06
CA VAL A 214 -11.61 -30.75 -7.05
C VAL A 214 -12.13 -30.98 -5.63
N LEU A 215 -13.14 -30.22 -5.18
CA LEU A 215 -13.69 -30.37 -3.83
C LEU A 215 -14.30 -31.76 -3.64
N PRO A 216 -15.17 -32.28 -4.54
CA PRO A 216 -15.72 -33.64 -4.39
C PRO A 216 -14.65 -34.72 -4.38
N PHE A 217 -13.60 -34.60 -5.19
CA PHE A 217 -12.47 -35.53 -5.17
C PHE A 217 -11.74 -35.52 -3.82
N LEU A 218 -11.44 -34.33 -3.28
CA LEU A 218 -10.75 -34.21 -1.99
C LEU A 218 -11.66 -34.59 -0.80
N GLU A 219 -12.97 -34.42 -0.92
CA GLU A 219 -13.95 -34.86 0.07
C GLU A 219 -13.95 -36.39 0.27
N GLN A 220 -13.47 -37.16 -0.71
CA GLN A 220 -13.26 -38.61 -0.55
C GLN A 220 -12.21 -38.93 0.54
N TYR A 221 -11.25 -38.03 0.79
CA TYR A 221 -10.23 -38.17 1.83
C TYR A 221 -10.67 -37.52 3.15
N ASN A 222 -11.41 -36.42 3.07
CA ASN A 222 -11.97 -35.74 4.23
C ASN A 222 -13.42 -35.33 3.93
N GLY A 223 -14.39 -36.12 4.40
CA GLY A 223 -15.81 -35.82 4.21
C GLY A 223 -16.30 -34.52 4.84
N GLN A 224 -15.45 -33.83 5.63
CA GLN A 224 -15.71 -32.52 6.23
C GLN A 224 -14.78 -31.44 5.65
N LEU A 225 -14.23 -31.63 4.46
CA LEU A 225 -13.27 -30.70 3.85
C LEU A 225 -13.82 -29.27 3.77
N SER A 226 -15.03 -29.10 3.25
CA SER A 226 -15.67 -27.78 3.11
C SER A 226 -15.81 -27.08 4.48
N SER A 227 -16.24 -27.82 5.52
CA SER A 227 -16.28 -27.30 6.90
C SER A 227 -14.89 -26.94 7.43
N SER A 228 -13.88 -27.76 7.15
CA SER A 228 -12.49 -27.55 7.60
C SER A 228 -11.89 -26.28 6.95
N LEU A 229 -12.18 -26.04 5.67
CA LEU A 229 -11.75 -24.84 4.94
C LEU A 229 -12.43 -23.57 5.48
N ASN A 230 -13.72 -23.67 5.82
CA ASN A 230 -14.45 -22.54 6.41
C ASN A 230 -13.93 -22.20 7.81
N GLN A 231 -13.67 -23.21 8.65
CA GLN A 231 -13.04 -23.01 9.95
C GLN A 231 -11.65 -22.39 9.83
N LEU A 232 -10.84 -22.85 8.87
CA LEU A 232 -9.53 -22.25 8.58
C LEU A 232 -9.68 -20.77 8.19
N ALA A 233 -10.62 -20.44 7.30
CA ALA A 233 -10.85 -19.06 6.88
C ALA A 233 -11.25 -18.17 8.06
N GLU A 234 -12.11 -18.67 8.96
CA GLU A 234 -12.54 -17.94 10.15
C GLU A 234 -11.39 -17.67 11.12
N ILE A 235 -10.59 -18.69 11.45
CA ILE A 235 -9.40 -18.51 12.32
C ILE A 235 -8.44 -17.50 11.69
N VAL A 236 -8.14 -17.67 10.40
CA VAL A 236 -7.21 -16.79 9.69
C VAL A 236 -7.75 -15.36 9.59
N GLN A 237 -9.06 -15.13 9.51
CA GLN A 237 -9.63 -13.78 9.51
C GLN A 237 -9.27 -13.01 10.78
N TYR A 238 -9.45 -13.62 11.96
CA TYR A 238 -9.14 -12.97 13.23
C TYR A 238 -7.64 -12.74 13.43
N GLU A 239 -6.81 -13.70 13.04
CA GLU A 239 -5.36 -13.56 13.12
C GLU A 239 -4.83 -12.52 12.12
N ASP A 240 -5.39 -12.47 10.90
CA ASP A 240 -5.04 -11.47 9.88
C ASP A 240 -5.41 -10.06 10.33
N ASP A 241 -6.60 -9.88 10.91
CA ASP A 241 -7.07 -8.59 11.45
C ASP A 241 -6.19 -8.10 12.61
N TYR A 242 -5.89 -8.95 13.59
CA TYR A 242 -4.98 -8.59 14.67
C TYR A 242 -3.60 -8.17 14.14
N MET A 243 -3.07 -8.92 13.18
CA MET A 243 -1.78 -8.62 12.57
C MET A 243 -1.78 -7.35 11.72
N ASP A 244 -2.90 -7.00 11.09
CA ASP A 244 -3.07 -5.73 10.39
C ASP A 244 -3.08 -4.56 11.39
N GLN A 245 -3.81 -4.69 12.51
CA GLN A 245 -3.81 -3.68 13.57
C GLN A 245 -2.41 -3.45 14.16
N GLU A 246 -1.65 -4.52 14.42
CA GLU A 246 -0.27 -4.41 14.92
C GLU A 246 0.68 -3.80 13.87
N ALA A 247 0.48 -4.11 12.58
CA ALA A 247 1.26 -3.50 11.50
C ALA A 247 0.97 -1.99 11.38
N GLU A 248 -0.29 -1.57 11.52
CA GLU A 248 -0.67 -0.15 11.54
C GLU A 248 -0.13 0.60 12.75
N ARG A 249 -0.08 -0.05 13.93
CA ARG A 249 0.57 0.52 15.13
C ARG A 249 2.06 0.72 14.90
N ALA A 250 2.74 -0.31 14.39
CA ALA A 250 4.16 -0.22 14.04
C ALA A 250 4.43 0.84 12.98
N TYR A 251 3.55 0.98 11.98
CA TYR A 251 3.65 2.02 10.95
C TYR A 251 3.59 3.42 11.59
N ARG A 252 2.57 3.70 12.41
CA ARG A 252 2.41 4.99 13.08
C ARG A 252 3.58 5.35 14.01
N GLN A 253 4.22 4.36 14.61
CA GLN A 253 5.34 4.58 15.54
C GLN A 253 6.69 4.74 14.82
N LEU A 254 6.93 4.00 13.74
CA LEU A 254 8.27 3.84 13.16
C LEU A 254 8.44 4.54 11.81
N VAL A 255 7.35 4.79 11.08
CA VAL A 255 7.40 5.37 9.74
C VAL A 255 7.18 6.88 9.84
N GLN A 256 8.13 7.62 9.27
CA GLN A 256 8.07 9.08 9.17
C GLN A 256 7.78 9.46 7.72
N GLU A 257 6.75 10.28 7.51
CA GLU A 257 6.42 10.85 6.22
C GLU A 257 7.01 12.25 6.06
N ASN A 258 7.71 12.50 4.95
CA ASN A 258 8.22 13.83 4.60
C ASN A 258 8.14 14.04 3.09
N ASN A 259 7.36 15.02 2.63
CA ASN A 259 7.23 15.41 1.22
C ASN A 259 6.95 14.22 0.27
N GLY A 260 5.97 13.36 0.62
CA GLY A 260 5.61 12.16 -0.16
C GLY A 260 6.63 11.01 -0.08
N ARG A 261 7.56 11.06 0.87
CA ARG A 261 8.56 10.01 1.14
C ARG A 261 8.27 9.36 2.47
N LEU A 262 8.34 8.03 2.49
CA LEU A 262 8.23 7.26 3.72
C LEU A 262 9.62 6.81 4.15
N ALA A 263 9.96 7.05 5.41
CA ALA A 263 11.25 6.71 5.97
C ALA A 263 11.11 5.89 7.25
N ILE A 264 12.01 4.93 7.45
CA ILE A 264 12.10 4.11 8.66
C ILE A 264 13.56 3.88 9.04
N ASP A 265 13.81 3.79 10.34
CA ASP A 265 15.11 3.41 10.90
C ASP A 265 15.29 1.88 10.86
N ALA A 266 16.43 1.43 10.31
CA ALA A 266 16.73 0.03 10.10
C ALA A 266 16.83 -0.76 11.42
N PRO A 267 17.56 -0.31 12.46
CA PRO A 267 17.50 -0.93 13.79
C PRO A 267 16.08 -1.12 14.31
N SER A 268 15.24 -0.08 14.22
CA SER A 268 13.86 -0.13 14.69
C SER A 268 13.01 -1.13 13.89
N PHE A 269 13.18 -1.18 12.57
CA PHE A 269 12.55 -2.19 11.72
C PHE A 269 13.01 -3.62 12.04
N LEU A 270 14.32 -3.80 12.26
CA LEU A 270 14.92 -5.10 12.53
C LEU A 270 14.53 -5.66 13.91
N ALA A 271 14.16 -4.80 14.86
CA ALA A 271 13.62 -5.20 16.16
C ALA A 271 12.20 -5.81 16.06
N LEU A 272 11.47 -5.54 14.98
CA LEU A 272 10.16 -6.14 14.75
C LEU A 272 10.26 -7.63 14.45
N HIS A 273 9.25 -8.40 14.86
CA HIS A 273 9.10 -9.77 14.42
C HIS A 273 8.99 -9.87 12.89
N VAL A 274 9.51 -10.94 12.28
CA VAL A 274 9.56 -11.11 10.81
C VAL A 274 8.19 -10.99 10.14
N ALA A 275 7.12 -11.39 10.83
CA ALA A 275 5.75 -11.24 10.34
C ALA A 275 5.35 -9.76 10.21
N LEU A 276 5.68 -8.93 11.22
CA LEU A 276 5.44 -7.49 11.20
C LEU A 276 6.36 -6.78 10.22
N GLN A 277 7.62 -7.20 10.07
CA GLN A 277 8.52 -6.68 9.03
C GLN A 277 7.90 -6.78 7.63
N ARG A 278 7.36 -7.96 7.29
CA ARG A 278 6.71 -8.20 5.98
C ARG A 278 5.44 -7.38 5.80
N ARG A 279 4.57 -7.33 6.81
CA ARG A 279 3.33 -6.55 6.76
C ARG A 279 3.59 -5.05 6.71
N LEU A 280 4.58 -4.56 7.45
CA LEU A 280 4.97 -3.16 7.44
C LEU A 280 5.50 -2.72 6.07
N ILE A 281 6.35 -3.53 5.42
CA ILE A 281 6.78 -3.26 4.04
C ILE A 281 5.56 -3.21 3.11
N LYS A 282 4.66 -4.20 3.18
CA LYS A 282 3.44 -4.22 2.36
C LYS A 282 2.61 -2.94 2.57
N LEU A 283 2.39 -2.54 3.82
CA LEU A 283 1.61 -1.36 4.19
C LEU A 283 2.27 -0.06 3.68
N ILE A 284 3.60 0.08 3.82
CA ILE A 284 4.36 1.20 3.25
C ILE A 284 4.15 1.29 1.73
N LEU A 285 4.21 0.16 1.02
CA LEU A 285 4.02 0.14 -0.43
C LEU A 285 2.57 0.45 -0.84
N THR A 286 1.58 0.08 -0.02
CA THR A 286 0.16 0.40 -0.24
C THR A 286 -0.14 1.88 -0.06
N TYR A 287 0.51 2.56 0.89
CA TYR A 287 0.32 4.00 1.11
C TYR A 287 1.04 4.89 0.09
N LEU A 288 1.97 4.35 -0.68
CA LEU A 288 2.65 5.12 -1.73
C LEU A 288 1.78 5.17 -2.99
N PRO A 289 1.65 6.35 -3.63
CA PRO A 289 0.95 6.45 -4.90
C PRO A 289 1.67 5.58 -5.95
N SER A 290 0.96 4.60 -6.48
CA SER A 290 1.46 3.72 -7.54
C SER A 290 0.36 3.41 -8.55
N GLU A 291 0.74 3.31 -9.82
CA GLU A 291 -0.14 2.89 -10.91
C GLU A 291 -0.38 1.36 -10.93
N GLN A 292 0.34 0.58 -10.10
CA GLN A 292 0.27 -0.88 -10.08
C GLN A 292 0.19 -1.43 -8.65
N GLU A 293 -0.37 -2.63 -8.50
CA GLU A 293 -0.41 -3.34 -7.21
C GLU A 293 0.98 -3.92 -6.90
N ILE A 294 1.83 -3.15 -6.18
CA ILE A 294 3.21 -3.52 -5.83
C ILE A 294 3.22 -4.30 -4.50
N THR A 295 2.55 -5.43 -4.42
CA THR A 295 2.53 -6.25 -3.18
C THR A 295 2.91 -7.71 -3.39
N ASP A 296 3.81 -7.97 -4.34
CA ASP A 296 4.37 -9.31 -4.55
C ASP A 296 5.33 -9.72 -3.43
N PHE A 297 5.26 -10.99 -3.02
CA PHE A 297 6.11 -11.60 -2.00
C PHE A 297 7.60 -11.42 -2.31
N VAL A 298 8.00 -11.60 -3.57
CA VAL A 298 9.40 -11.47 -3.99
C VAL A 298 9.93 -10.06 -3.72
N LYS A 299 9.11 -9.03 -3.97
CA LYS A 299 9.50 -7.62 -3.73
C LYS A 299 9.61 -7.33 -2.24
N ILE A 300 8.64 -7.76 -1.45
CA ILE A 300 8.66 -7.61 0.01
C ILE A 300 9.91 -8.25 0.61
N GLU A 301 10.23 -9.48 0.19
CA GLU A 301 11.38 -10.20 0.69
C GLU A 301 12.70 -9.59 0.20
N SER A 302 12.75 -9.08 -1.03
CA SER A 302 13.93 -8.36 -1.55
C SER A 302 14.26 -7.11 -0.73
N VAL A 303 13.25 -6.32 -0.36
CA VAL A 303 13.42 -5.16 0.54
C VAL A 303 13.92 -5.64 1.90
N ARG A 304 13.26 -6.64 2.49
CA ARG A 304 13.63 -7.17 3.82
C ARG A 304 15.06 -7.70 3.87
N GLN A 305 15.48 -8.48 2.86
CA GLN A 305 16.85 -8.99 2.75
C GLN A 305 17.88 -7.87 2.55
N GLY A 306 17.54 -6.83 1.77
CA GLY A 306 18.36 -5.63 1.66
C GLY A 306 18.56 -4.93 3.01
N ILE A 307 17.51 -4.86 3.84
CA ILE A 307 17.57 -4.27 5.18
C ILE A 307 18.38 -5.14 6.16
N LEU A 308 18.26 -6.47 6.07
CA LEU A 308 19.04 -7.39 6.88
C LEU A 308 20.54 -7.38 6.54
N ASN A 309 20.87 -7.13 5.28
CA ASN A 309 22.25 -7.17 4.83
C ASN A 309 23.08 -5.99 5.38
N ASN A 310 23.78 -6.23 6.48
CA ASN A 310 24.68 -5.25 7.09
C ASN A 310 26.03 -5.10 6.39
N GLN A 311 26.34 -5.87 5.35
CA GLN A 311 27.60 -5.72 4.60
C GLN A 311 27.60 -4.46 3.73
N ARG A 312 26.43 -4.00 3.28
CA ARG A 312 26.27 -2.79 2.48
C ARG A 312 25.49 -1.76 3.25
N SER A 313 26.20 -0.77 3.78
CA SER A 313 25.61 0.38 4.46
C SER A 313 24.82 1.28 3.51
N SER A 314 24.91 1.13 2.19
CA SER A 314 24.02 1.85 1.27
C SER A 314 23.71 1.03 0.03
N TRP A 315 22.45 1.05 -0.39
CA TRP A 315 21.97 0.38 -1.59
C TRP A 315 20.66 1.00 -2.09
N ARG A 316 20.30 0.66 -3.33
CA ARG A 316 19.09 1.11 -3.99
C ARG A 316 18.43 -0.06 -4.72
N LEU A 317 17.12 -0.18 -4.59
CA LEU A 317 16.30 -1.24 -5.17
C LEU A 317 15.07 -0.61 -5.85
N SER A 318 14.89 -0.89 -7.14
CA SER A 318 13.66 -0.53 -7.86
C SER A 318 12.58 -1.57 -7.61
N LEU A 319 11.38 -1.13 -7.25
CA LEU A 319 10.24 -1.98 -6.92
C LEU A 319 9.17 -2.01 -8.03
N GLY A 320 9.37 -1.27 -9.13
CA GLY A 320 8.38 -1.09 -10.20
C GLY A 320 7.33 -0.04 -9.85
N GLY A 321 6.51 0.35 -10.84
CA GLY A 321 5.47 1.38 -10.69
C GLY A 321 6.00 2.72 -10.14
N GLY A 322 7.21 3.11 -10.55
CA GLY A 322 7.92 4.32 -10.09
C GLY A 322 8.66 4.16 -8.76
N ILE A 323 8.30 3.18 -7.94
CA ILE A 323 8.79 3.12 -6.56
C ILE A 323 10.24 2.62 -6.46
N THR A 324 11.05 3.33 -5.68
CA THR A 324 12.43 2.97 -5.32
C THR A 324 12.59 2.91 -3.80
N CYS A 325 13.17 1.82 -3.30
CA CYS A 325 13.63 1.71 -1.92
C CYS A 325 15.14 1.97 -1.84
N ILE A 326 15.57 2.82 -0.91
CA ILE A 326 16.96 3.22 -0.73
C ILE A 326 17.33 3.05 0.74
N ARG A 327 18.45 2.37 1.00
CA ARG A 327 19.10 2.38 2.30
C ARG A 327 20.31 3.31 2.25
N GLU A 328 20.41 4.20 3.22
CA GLU A 328 21.57 5.05 3.48
C GLU A 328 21.92 4.95 4.97
N TYR A 329 22.97 4.20 5.27
CA TYR A 329 23.39 3.77 6.60
C TYR A 329 22.29 3.06 7.37
N GLY A 330 21.80 3.69 8.45
CA GLY A 330 20.71 3.19 9.27
C GLY A 330 19.33 3.59 8.74
N ARG A 331 19.22 4.47 7.74
CA ARG A 331 17.92 4.98 7.27
C ARG A 331 17.48 4.26 6.01
N ILE A 332 16.23 3.84 5.98
CA ILE A 332 15.56 3.27 4.81
C ILE A 332 14.51 4.26 4.34
N THR A 333 14.44 4.52 3.04
CA THR A 333 13.51 5.47 2.45
C THR A 333 12.84 4.88 1.21
N PHE A 334 11.58 5.21 1.00
CA PHE A 334 10.78 4.81 -0.15
C PHE A 334 10.32 6.04 -0.93
N TRP A 335 10.46 5.96 -2.26
CA TRP A 335 10.31 7.09 -3.17
C TRP A 335 9.44 6.70 -4.37
N PRO A 336 8.42 7.48 -4.75
CA PRO A 336 7.69 7.28 -6.01
C PRO A 336 8.46 7.76 -7.24
N GLU A 337 9.46 8.64 -7.06
CA GLU A 337 10.43 9.02 -8.08
C GLU A 337 11.76 9.32 -7.36
N PRO A 338 12.89 8.77 -7.80
CA PRO A 338 14.16 9.05 -7.15
C PRO A 338 14.51 10.54 -7.26
N PRO A 339 15.29 11.10 -6.32
CA PRO A 339 15.80 12.45 -6.49
C PRO A 339 16.65 12.48 -7.77
N SER A 340 16.33 13.38 -8.69
CA SER A 340 17.15 13.62 -9.88
C SER A 340 18.59 13.92 -9.44
N GLU A 341 19.56 13.33 -10.13
CA GLU A 341 20.95 13.77 -10.00
C GLU A 341 20.98 15.22 -10.49
N GLN A 342 21.18 16.17 -9.57
CA GLN A 342 21.40 17.57 -9.96
C GLN A 342 22.64 17.66 -10.86
N GLY A 343 22.56 18.53 -11.86
CA GLY A 343 23.63 18.77 -12.83
C GLY A 343 24.95 19.23 -12.20
N GLN A 344 26.02 19.18 -12.99
CA GLN A 344 27.30 19.75 -12.58
C GLN A 344 27.18 21.27 -12.42
N TYR A 345 27.76 21.80 -11.35
CA TYR A 345 27.89 23.23 -11.15
C TYR A 345 29.37 23.59 -10.94
N ILE A 346 29.76 24.75 -11.47
CA ILE A 346 31.10 25.30 -11.33
C ILE A 346 31.00 26.83 -11.26
N TYR A 347 31.56 27.39 -10.20
CA TYR A 347 31.64 28.83 -9.97
C TYR A 347 33.11 29.20 -9.82
N THR A 348 33.52 30.24 -10.52
CA THR A 348 34.89 30.74 -10.51
C THR A 348 34.91 32.05 -9.72
N LEU A 349 35.84 32.16 -8.79
CA LEU A 349 36.12 33.37 -8.02
C LEU A 349 37.50 33.86 -8.45
N ASP A 350 37.54 34.91 -9.26
CA ASP A 350 38.77 35.45 -9.85
C ASP A 350 39.61 36.19 -8.82
N SER A 351 38.97 36.69 -7.76
CA SER A 351 39.66 37.44 -6.72
C SER A 351 39.05 37.23 -5.33
N PRO A 352 39.80 37.53 -4.27
CA PRO A 352 39.23 37.58 -2.93
C PRO A 352 38.16 38.68 -2.73
N GLU A 353 37.98 39.57 -3.71
CA GLU A 353 36.98 40.63 -3.68
C GLU A 353 35.59 40.14 -4.12
N ASP A 354 35.48 38.88 -4.59
CA ASP A 354 34.23 38.18 -4.88
C ASP A 354 33.51 37.80 -3.58
N ARG A 355 33.08 38.83 -2.83
CA ARG A 355 32.65 38.74 -1.42
C ARG A 355 31.46 37.82 -1.20
N ARG A 356 30.59 37.64 -2.20
CA ARG A 356 29.33 36.88 -2.07
C ARG A 356 29.03 36.15 -3.37
N VAL A 357 29.06 34.83 -3.34
CA VAL A 357 28.79 33.96 -4.48
C VAL A 357 27.58 33.07 -4.16
N PRO A 358 26.39 33.37 -4.71
CA PRO A 358 25.23 32.51 -4.54
C PRO A 358 25.41 31.23 -5.36
N ILE A 359 25.05 30.10 -4.77
CA ILE A 359 25.06 28.77 -5.40
C ILE A 359 23.64 28.20 -5.30
N PRO A 360 22.73 28.61 -6.20
CA PRO A 360 21.31 28.28 -6.13
C PRO A 360 21.04 26.77 -6.18
N GLU A 361 21.89 25.99 -6.87
CA GLU A 361 21.74 24.53 -6.99
C GLU A 361 21.73 23.81 -5.65
N ILE A 362 22.41 24.38 -4.65
CA ILE A 362 22.50 23.84 -3.29
C ILE A 362 21.81 24.75 -2.27
N GLY A 363 21.19 25.85 -2.70
CA GLY A 363 20.53 26.81 -1.83
C GLY A 363 21.48 27.50 -0.85
N LYS A 364 22.74 27.72 -1.23
CA LYS A 364 23.75 28.31 -0.34
C LYS A 364 24.35 29.60 -0.86
N LEU A 365 24.87 30.40 0.05
CA LEU A 365 25.68 31.58 -0.22
C LEU A 365 27.09 31.39 0.35
N LEU A 366 28.10 31.44 -0.52
CA LEU A 366 29.50 31.50 -0.13
C LEU A 366 29.90 32.97 0.09
N THR A 367 30.39 33.30 1.28
CA THR A 367 30.89 34.63 1.63
C THR A 367 32.40 34.61 1.84
N LEU A 368 33.12 35.54 1.20
CA LEU A 368 34.57 35.74 1.35
C LEU A 368 34.83 37.05 2.10
N SER A 369 35.75 37.01 3.07
CA SER A 369 36.25 38.21 3.75
C SER A 369 37.75 38.12 3.98
N ILE A 370 38.49 39.17 3.63
CA ILE A 370 39.91 39.31 3.93
C ILE A 370 40.10 40.17 5.17
N ARG A 371 41.05 39.77 6.01
CA ARG A 371 41.55 40.56 7.15
C ARG A 371 43.07 40.66 7.07
N THR A 372 43.58 41.88 7.22
CA THR A 372 45.00 42.21 7.34
C THR A 372 45.25 42.66 8.77
N ASP A 373 45.39 41.71 9.69
CA ASP A 373 45.86 42.03 11.04
C ASP A 373 46.65 40.83 11.60
N GLY A 374 47.96 41.01 11.73
CA GLY A 374 48.94 39.97 12.07
C GLY A 374 48.91 39.52 13.54
N SER A 375 47.90 39.93 14.32
CA SER A 375 47.70 39.41 15.67
C SER A 375 46.91 38.11 15.61
N ALA A 376 47.64 36.99 15.55
CA ALA A 376 47.12 35.69 15.90
C ALA A 376 46.48 35.75 17.30
N ARG A 377 45.15 35.88 17.37
CA ARG A 377 44.26 35.35 18.42
C ARG A 377 42.80 35.72 18.13
N SER A 378 42.09 34.79 17.52
CA SER A 378 40.77 34.37 18.00
C SER A 378 40.58 32.93 17.50
N GLY A 379 40.20 31.93 18.29
CA GLY A 379 39.14 32.02 19.29
C GLY A 379 37.76 32.12 18.63
N ALA A 380 37.67 32.36 17.32
CA ALA A 380 36.42 32.29 16.58
C ALA A 380 35.95 30.83 16.60
N ALA A 381 34.73 30.61 17.10
CA ALA A 381 34.08 29.33 17.11
C ALA A 381 34.24 28.67 15.73
N ARG A 382 35.00 27.56 15.68
CA ARG A 382 35.14 26.73 14.48
C ARG A 382 33.76 26.14 14.17
N SER A 383 32.94 26.83 13.40
CA SER A 383 31.79 26.17 12.76
C SER A 383 32.32 25.33 11.62
N ALA A 384 31.68 24.19 11.33
CA ALA A 384 32.04 23.38 10.17
C ALA A 384 31.81 24.13 8.84
N SER A 385 30.97 25.18 8.89
CA SER A 385 30.54 26.01 7.77
C SER A 385 31.45 27.22 7.49
N ALA A 386 32.46 27.49 8.32
CA ALA A 386 33.41 28.59 8.13
C ALA A 386 34.85 28.10 8.29
N VAL A 387 35.76 28.61 7.45
CA VAL A 387 37.17 28.23 7.47
C VAL A 387 38.07 29.41 7.11
N GLU A 388 39.25 29.42 7.70
CA GLU A 388 40.27 30.44 7.46
C GLU A 388 41.49 29.84 6.77
N PHE A 389 42.00 30.57 5.78
CA PHE A 389 43.18 30.25 4.99
C PHE A 389 44.18 31.40 4.98
N ASP A 390 45.45 31.06 4.81
CA ASP A 390 46.47 32.03 4.40
C ASP A 390 46.17 32.45 2.96
N ALA A 391 45.80 33.72 2.76
CA ALA A 391 45.40 34.23 1.46
C ALA A 391 46.57 34.28 0.48
N ASP A 392 47.81 34.36 0.98
CA ASP A 392 49.02 34.45 0.16
C ASP A 392 49.48 33.08 -0.35
N GLU A 393 49.07 31.99 0.30
CA GLU A 393 49.36 30.62 -0.15
C GLU A 393 48.31 30.08 -1.14
N LEU A 394 47.14 30.74 -1.26
CA LEU A 394 46.08 30.35 -2.19
C LEU A 394 46.33 30.91 -3.60
N ARG A 395 46.06 30.10 -4.62
CA ARG A 395 46.15 30.51 -6.02
C ARG A 395 44.76 30.74 -6.61
N PHE A 396 44.51 31.96 -7.05
CA PHE A 396 43.30 32.34 -7.76
C PHE A 396 43.41 32.02 -9.27
N PRO A 397 42.29 31.85 -10.00
CA PRO A 397 40.92 31.84 -9.48
C PRO A 397 40.64 30.63 -8.58
N LEU A 398 39.84 30.82 -7.53
CA LEU A 398 39.28 29.71 -6.78
C LEU A 398 38.08 29.15 -7.55
N THR A 399 37.86 27.85 -7.47
CA THR A 399 36.71 27.19 -8.11
C THR A 399 35.87 26.50 -7.06
N VAL A 400 34.55 26.75 -7.07
CA VAL A 400 33.57 26.00 -6.29
C VAL A 400 32.77 25.11 -7.22
N ARG A 401 32.89 23.80 -7.05
CA ARG A 401 32.22 22.81 -7.90
C ARG A 401 31.73 21.62 -7.11
N ASN A 402 30.92 20.78 -7.72
CA ASN A 402 30.65 19.45 -7.19
C ASN A 402 31.87 18.50 -7.37
N ARG A 403 31.80 17.34 -6.69
CA ARG A 403 32.88 16.33 -6.72
C ARG A 403 33.08 15.73 -8.11
N GLN A 404 34.34 15.47 -8.46
CA GLN A 404 34.72 14.76 -9.67
C GLN A 404 35.36 13.39 -9.34
N PRO A 405 35.22 12.38 -10.20
CA PRO A 405 35.91 11.10 -10.03
C PRO A 405 37.43 11.30 -9.93
N GLY A 406 38.05 10.77 -8.89
CA GLY A 406 39.50 10.85 -8.69
C GLY A 406 39.97 11.97 -7.75
N ASP A 407 39.08 12.89 -7.35
CA ASP A 407 39.38 13.99 -6.42
C ASP A 407 40.13 13.49 -5.16
N LYS A 408 41.22 14.19 -4.80
CA LYS A 408 42.04 13.93 -3.60
C LYS A 408 42.32 15.24 -2.85
N MET A 409 42.28 15.18 -1.53
CA MET A 409 42.59 16.31 -0.64
C MET A 409 43.67 15.92 0.36
N LYS A 410 44.59 16.84 0.67
CA LYS A 410 45.53 16.72 1.79
C LYS A 410 44.82 17.13 3.07
N VAL A 411 44.29 16.17 3.82
CA VAL A 411 43.41 16.47 4.97
C VAL A 411 44.24 16.96 6.15
N MET A 412 43.81 18.05 6.79
CA MET A 412 44.48 18.56 7.99
C MET A 412 44.51 17.50 9.12
N GLY A 413 45.69 17.23 9.68
CA GLY A 413 45.89 16.26 10.75
C GLY A 413 46.19 14.82 10.28
N LEU A 414 46.23 14.56 8.97
CA LEU A 414 46.65 13.28 8.40
C LEU A 414 47.95 13.44 7.61
N ASN A 415 48.85 12.45 7.71
CA ASN A 415 50.07 12.39 6.89
C ASN A 415 49.70 11.87 5.49
N GLY A 416 49.43 12.79 4.55
CA GLY A 416 49.26 12.46 3.13
C GLY A 416 47.96 12.98 2.52
N SER A 417 47.60 12.41 1.36
CA SER A 417 46.36 12.74 0.63
C SER A 417 45.35 11.60 0.73
N LYS A 418 44.07 11.95 0.77
CA LYS A 418 42.95 11.00 0.81
C LYS A 418 41.97 11.31 -0.31
N LYS A 419 41.37 10.27 -0.92
CA LYS A 419 40.33 10.47 -1.94
C LYS A 419 39.11 11.09 -1.28
N VAL A 420 38.49 12.06 -1.94
CA VAL A 420 37.27 12.73 -1.44
C VAL A 420 36.16 11.72 -1.20
N LYS A 421 36.02 10.71 -2.06
CA LYS A 421 35.08 9.59 -1.85
C LYS A 421 35.24 8.95 -0.46
N ASP A 422 36.48 8.66 -0.05
CA ASP A 422 36.76 7.97 1.21
C ASP A 422 36.54 8.90 2.40
N ILE A 423 36.81 10.21 2.24
CA ILE A 423 36.48 11.23 3.25
C ILE A 423 34.97 11.26 3.50
N LEU A 424 34.15 11.32 2.44
CA LEU A 424 32.69 11.37 2.57
C LEU A 424 32.09 10.06 3.15
N ILE A 425 32.75 8.92 2.93
CA ILE A 425 32.35 7.63 3.54
C ILE A 425 32.64 7.65 5.04
N ASP A 426 33.83 8.09 5.44
CA ASP A 426 34.25 8.12 6.84
C ASP A 426 33.42 9.10 7.68
N GLU A 427 33.06 10.26 7.11
CA GLU A 427 32.13 11.22 7.72
C GLU A 427 30.66 10.76 7.67
N LYS A 428 30.39 9.54 7.19
CA LYS A 428 29.05 8.94 7.06
C LYS A 428 28.05 9.80 6.28
N ILE A 429 28.52 10.50 5.25
CA ILE A 429 27.67 11.35 4.41
C ILE A 429 26.87 10.47 3.45
N PRO A 430 25.53 10.63 3.34
CA PRO A 430 24.67 9.82 2.47
C PRO A 430 24.97 9.99 0.98
N PRO A 431 25.03 8.90 0.17
CA PRO A 431 25.24 8.99 -1.27
C PRO A 431 24.36 10.01 -2.00
N SER A 432 23.09 10.11 -1.62
CA SER A 432 22.09 11.04 -2.17
C SER A 432 22.48 12.52 -2.12
N VAL A 433 23.30 12.92 -1.13
CA VAL A 433 23.75 14.31 -0.96
C VAL A 433 25.19 14.53 -1.43
N ARG A 434 25.99 13.47 -1.62
CA ARG A 434 27.42 13.59 -1.98
C ARG A 434 27.66 14.31 -3.30
N SER A 435 26.74 14.21 -4.27
CA SER A 435 26.83 14.93 -5.54
C SER A 435 26.57 16.44 -5.40
N ARG A 436 25.91 16.86 -4.31
CA ARG A 436 25.59 18.26 -4.03
C ARG A 436 26.67 18.97 -3.23
N ILE A 437 27.54 18.23 -2.55
CA ILE A 437 28.54 18.86 -1.67
C ILE A 437 29.50 19.73 -2.48
N PRO A 438 29.61 21.03 -2.14
CA PRO A 438 30.57 21.91 -2.78
C PRO A 438 32.00 21.51 -2.40
N ILE A 439 32.91 21.68 -3.34
CA ILE A 439 34.34 21.52 -3.18
C ILE A 439 34.99 22.80 -3.65
N VAL A 440 35.82 23.40 -2.79
CA VAL A 440 36.61 24.58 -3.12
C VAL A 440 38.01 24.13 -3.53
N CYS A 441 38.43 24.53 -4.72
CA CYS A 441 39.74 24.26 -5.30
C CYS A 441 40.48 25.57 -5.58
N ASP A 442 41.80 25.53 -5.51
CA ASP A 442 42.66 26.59 -6.06
C ASP A 442 42.90 26.38 -7.57
N SER A 443 43.51 27.37 -8.23
CA SER A 443 43.83 27.27 -9.67
C SER A 443 44.94 26.28 -10.00
N ALA A 444 45.67 25.76 -9.01
CA ALA A 444 46.60 24.65 -9.17
C ALA A 444 45.91 23.27 -9.10
N GLY A 445 44.59 23.24 -8.88
CA GLY A 445 43.80 22.02 -8.78
C GLY A 445 43.84 21.36 -7.39
N ASN A 446 44.41 22.03 -6.38
CA ASN A 446 44.38 21.53 -5.00
C ASN A 446 43.01 21.77 -4.39
N ILE A 447 42.43 20.72 -3.81
CA ILE A 447 41.23 20.87 -3.00
C ILE A 447 41.64 21.48 -1.65
N VAL A 448 41.10 22.65 -1.35
CA VAL A 448 41.40 23.42 -0.13
C VAL A 448 40.33 23.21 0.94
N TRP A 449 39.09 22.98 0.54
CA TRP A 449 37.98 22.84 1.47
C TRP A 449 36.81 22.01 0.93
N ILE A 450 36.24 21.19 1.81
CA ILE A 450 34.92 20.58 1.63
C ILE A 450 34.05 21.10 2.79
N PRO A 451 33.19 22.10 2.54
CA PRO A 451 32.34 22.73 3.56
C PRO A 451 31.53 21.72 4.36
N ASP A 452 31.42 21.96 5.68
CA ASP A 452 30.77 21.10 6.67
C ASP A 452 31.37 19.69 6.83
N VAL A 453 32.43 19.36 6.08
CA VAL A 453 33.08 18.04 6.09
C VAL A 453 34.48 18.14 6.68
N ARG A 454 35.43 18.69 5.91
CA ARG A 454 36.85 18.72 6.25
C ARG A 454 37.58 19.86 5.52
N ARG A 455 38.61 20.42 6.17
CA ARG A 455 39.57 21.34 5.55
C ARG A 455 40.85 20.63 5.11
N SER A 456 41.51 21.22 4.11
CA SER A 456 42.86 20.84 3.70
C SER A 456 43.90 21.37 4.69
N SER A 457 45.06 20.74 4.71
CA SER A 457 46.28 21.29 5.33
C SER A 457 46.94 22.36 4.45
N HIS A 458 46.55 22.46 3.17
CA HIS A 458 47.05 23.49 2.27
C HIS A 458 46.53 24.87 2.69
N ALA A 459 47.39 25.89 2.61
CA ALA A 459 47.10 27.28 2.97
C ALA A 459 46.53 27.43 4.40
N ALA A 460 46.98 26.60 5.33
CA ALA A 460 46.54 26.69 6.72
C ALA A 460 47.19 27.92 7.40
N PRO A 461 46.41 28.80 8.08
CA PRO A 461 46.98 29.97 8.74
C PRO A 461 48.06 29.57 9.75
N GLY A 462 49.22 30.21 9.65
CA GLY A 462 50.39 29.98 10.47
C GLY A 462 50.89 31.26 11.16
N ARG A 463 52.05 31.18 11.81
CA ARG A 463 52.67 32.34 12.48
C ARG A 463 53.13 33.45 11.53
N HIS A 464 53.28 33.12 10.25
CA HIS A 464 53.78 34.03 9.21
C HIS A 464 52.65 34.60 8.34
N THR A 465 51.40 34.20 8.58
CA THR A 465 50.25 34.64 7.78
C THR A 465 49.95 36.11 8.05
N VAL A 466 50.02 36.91 6.99
CA VAL A 466 49.75 38.37 7.04
C VAL A 466 48.31 38.68 6.60
N ARG A 467 47.83 37.97 5.58
CA ARG A 467 46.48 38.12 5.04
C ARG A 467 45.68 36.84 5.30
N ILE A 468 44.58 36.95 6.04
CA ILE A 468 43.68 35.83 6.30
C ILE A 468 42.45 35.96 5.42
N LEU A 469 42.20 34.93 4.59
CA LEU A 469 40.95 34.77 3.85
C LEU A 469 40.03 33.87 4.65
N ARG A 470 38.88 34.40 5.09
CA ARG A 470 37.79 33.63 5.68
C ARG A 470 36.74 33.35 4.62
N MET A 471 36.39 32.07 4.46
CA MET A 471 35.31 31.57 3.62
C MET A 471 34.20 30.97 4.49
N GLU A 472 32.95 31.29 4.20
CA GLU A 472 31.79 30.82 4.98
C GLU A 472 30.60 30.49 4.09
N PHE A 473 29.99 29.32 4.32
CA PHE A 473 28.74 28.90 3.68
C PHE A 473 27.55 29.16 4.60
N THR A 474 26.54 29.86 4.08
CA THR A 474 25.26 30.14 4.76
C THR A 474 24.10 29.70 3.86
N GLU A 475 22.88 29.55 4.41
CA GLU A 475 21.68 29.40 3.58
C GLU A 475 21.46 30.65 2.72
N LEU A 476 20.99 30.46 1.49
CA LEU A 476 20.72 31.53 0.52
C LEU A 476 19.53 32.41 0.94
#